data_AF-A0A2E0X7V8-F1
#
_entry.id   AF-A0A2E0X7V8-F1
#
_cell.length_a   1.000
_cell.length_b   1.000
_cell.length_c   1.000
_cell.angle_alpha   90.00
_cell.angle_beta   90.00
_cell.angle_gamma   90.00
#
_symmetry.space_group_name_H-M   'P 1'
#
loop_
_entity.id
_entity.type
_entity.pdbx_description
1 polymer ?
#
loop_
_entity_poly.entity_id
_entity_poly.type
_entity_poly.pdbx_seq_one_letter_code
_entity_poly.pdbx_strand_id
1 'polypeptide(L)'
;MNAVAAFRPGCCCTYRWAGRVSAALIFFAWVAFVILEPMPLVREGVPLATQAALLAVIFGGYAISLRHERAGAVVSLLGVAAFFVATRVELQVATQPAFALFALPPVLFLISQRLAEHESHAAVEPPAEGPPAPPAAE
;
A
#
# COMPACT_ATOMS: atom_id res chain seq x y z
N MET A 1 17.19 31.29 16.49
CA MET A 1 16.42 30.04 16.47
C MET A 1 15.12 30.29 15.72
N ASN A 2 15.16 30.31 14.39
CA ASN A 2 13.97 30.48 13.54
C ASN A 2 14.19 29.67 12.26
N ALA A 3 13.73 28.43 12.27
CA ALA A 3 13.61 27.58 11.09
C ALA A 3 12.44 26.62 11.33
N VAL A 4 11.26 27.18 11.63
CA VAL A 4 10.01 26.47 11.39
C VAL A 4 9.76 26.60 9.89
N ALA A 5 10.48 25.77 9.13
CA ALA A 5 10.18 25.56 7.72
C ALA A 5 8.73 25.10 7.65
N ALA A 6 7.94 25.81 6.85
CA ALA A 6 6.56 25.49 6.55
C ALA A 6 6.48 24.09 5.91
N PHE A 7 6.37 23.07 6.75
CA PHE A 7 5.85 21.77 6.37
C PHE A 7 4.42 22.03 5.90
N ARG A 8 4.16 21.99 4.59
CA ARG A 8 2.80 21.73 4.08
C ARG A 8 2.60 20.21 4.18
N PRO A 9 2.04 19.67 5.28
CA PRO A 9 1.97 18.25 5.56
C PRO A 9 0.59 17.76 5.11
N GLY A 10 0.23 17.97 3.83
CA GLY A 10 -1.17 17.84 3.44
C GLY A 10 -1.59 16.41 3.14
N CYS A 11 -1.09 15.88 2.03
CA CYS A 11 -1.65 14.69 1.42
C CYS A 11 -0.69 13.50 1.50
N CYS A 12 0.57 13.66 1.11
CA CYS A 12 1.51 12.54 1.03
C CYS A 12 1.77 11.89 2.40
N CYS A 13 1.92 12.69 3.47
CA CYS A 13 2.06 12.17 4.83
C CYS A 13 0.79 11.44 5.29
N THR A 14 -0.39 11.97 4.96
CA THR A 14 -1.69 11.41 5.37
C THR A 14 -1.94 10.06 4.72
N TYR A 15 -1.72 9.92 3.41
CA TYR A 15 -1.88 8.63 2.70
C TYR A 15 -0.88 7.58 3.18
N ARG A 16 0.36 7.97 3.43
CA ARG A 16 1.40 7.08 3.95
C ARG A 16 1.10 6.61 5.38
N TRP A 17 0.61 7.50 6.23
CA TRP A 17 0.22 7.16 7.59
C TRP A 17 -1.04 6.29 7.61
N ALA A 18 -2.05 6.61 6.81
CA ALA A 18 -3.24 5.78 6.62
C ALA A 18 -2.90 4.38 6.08
N GLY A 19 -1.97 4.28 5.12
CA GLY A 19 -1.45 3.00 4.62
C GLY A 19 -0.78 2.17 5.70
N ARG A 20 0.04 2.79 6.56
CA ARG A 20 0.68 2.10 7.70
C ARG A 20 -0.32 1.64 8.75
N VAL A 21 -1.26 2.49 9.13
CA VAL A 21 -2.26 2.16 10.17
C VAL A 21 -3.23 1.10 9.66
N SER A 22 -3.71 1.19 8.43
CA SER A 22 -4.56 0.14 7.84
C SER A 22 -3.80 -1.18 7.70
N ALA A 23 -2.56 -1.17 7.21
CA ALA A 23 -1.74 -2.38 7.15
C ALA A 23 -1.53 -3.02 8.53
N ALA A 24 -1.20 -2.21 9.55
CA ALA A 24 -1.03 -2.68 10.91
C ALA A 24 -2.33 -3.25 11.48
N LEU A 25 -3.45 -2.54 11.36
CA LEU A 25 -4.76 -3.00 11.85
C LEU A 25 -5.16 -4.32 11.21
N ILE A 26 -5.06 -4.44 9.88
CA ILE A 26 -5.44 -5.66 9.16
C ILE A 26 -4.49 -6.80 9.52
N PHE A 27 -3.18 -6.54 9.65
CA PHE A 27 -2.19 -7.52 10.08
C PHE A 27 -2.48 -8.05 11.50
N PHE A 28 -2.66 -7.16 12.48
CA PHE A 28 -2.95 -7.56 13.86
C PHE A 28 -4.31 -8.23 14.00
N ALA A 29 -5.33 -7.78 13.27
CA ALA A 29 -6.63 -8.45 13.24
C ALA A 29 -6.51 -9.89 12.71
N TRP A 30 -5.71 -10.10 11.67
CA TRP A 30 -5.44 -11.43 11.14
C TRP A 30 -4.66 -12.32 12.11
N VAL A 31 -3.60 -11.78 12.73
CA VAL A 31 -2.84 -12.53 13.76
C VAL A 31 -3.75 -12.91 14.93
N ALA A 32 -4.58 -11.97 15.40
CA ALA A 32 -5.54 -12.24 16.47
C ALA A 32 -6.55 -13.32 16.05
N PHE A 33 -7.06 -13.28 14.82
CA PHE A 33 -7.94 -14.30 14.27
C PHE A 33 -7.29 -15.69 14.25
N VAL A 34 -6.06 -15.80 13.76
CA VAL A 34 -5.29 -17.06 13.73
C VAL A 34 -5.02 -17.62 15.13
N ILE A 35 -4.79 -16.75 16.12
CA ILE A 35 -4.53 -17.18 17.51
C ILE A 35 -5.84 -17.58 18.22
N LEU A 36 -6.91 -16.81 18.03
CA LEU A 36 -8.20 -16.99 18.71
C LEU A 36 -9.02 -18.14 18.13
N GLU A 37 -8.87 -18.41 16.84
CA GLU A 37 -9.54 -19.50 16.16
C GLU A 37 -8.48 -20.57 15.84
N PRO A 38 -8.20 -21.51 16.77
CA PRO A 38 -7.38 -22.67 16.47
C PRO A 38 -8.18 -23.56 15.51
N MET A 39 -8.18 -23.19 14.23
CA MET A 39 -8.76 -24.02 13.18
C MET A 39 -8.06 -25.37 13.24
N PRO A 40 -8.80 -26.50 13.23
CA PRO A 40 -8.19 -27.80 13.03
C PRO A 40 -7.65 -27.85 11.59
N LEU A 41 -6.42 -27.37 11.41
CA LEU A 41 -5.63 -27.23 10.17
C LEU A 41 -5.46 -28.53 9.35
N VAL A 42 -6.10 -29.62 9.75
CA VAL A 42 -5.86 -30.98 9.26
C VAL A 42 -7.15 -31.71 8.85
N ARG A 43 -8.35 -31.18 9.18
CA ARG A 43 -9.60 -31.83 8.78
C ARG A 43 -10.20 -31.16 7.54
N GLU A 44 -9.84 -31.76 6.41
CA GLU A 44 -10.48 -31.68 5.09
C GLU A 44 -10.08 -30.50 4.20
N GLY A 45 -9.38 -30.84 3.11
CA GLY A 45 -9.28 -30.01 1.91
C GLY A 45 -8.01 -29.19 1.80
N VAL A 46 -7.13 -29.64 0.90
CA VAL A 46 -6.07 -28.87 0.23
C VAL A 46 -6.38 -27.37 -0.02
N PRO A 47 -7.62 -26.94 -0.32
CA PRO A 47 -7.97 -25.50 -0.41
C PRO A 47 -7.61 -24.62 0.81
N LEU A 48 -7.62 -25.13 2.05
CA LEU A 48 -7.34 -24.29 3.23
C LEU A 48 -5.86 -23.90 3.34
N ALA A 49 -4.97 -24.83 3.01
CA ALA A 49 -3.52 -24.60 3.09
C ALA A 49 -3.04 -23.58 2.05
N THR A 50 -3.58 -23.65 0.83
CA THR A 50 -3.30 -22.67 -0.23
C THR A 50 -3.78 -21.27 0.17
N GLN A 51 -4.98 -21.16 0.73
CA GLN A 51 -5.50 -19.87 1.23
C GLN A 51 -4.64 -19.29 2.35
N ALA A 52 -4.25 -20.10 3.32
CA ALA A 52 -3.39 -19.67 4.43
C ALA A 52 -2.02 -19.21 3.92
N ALA A 53 -1.43 -19.92 2.96
CA ALA A 53 -0.16 -19.54 2.34
C ALA A 53 -0.28 -18.20 1.58
N LEU A 54 -1.35 -18.00 0.81
CA LEU A 54 -1.57 -16.76 0.08
C LEU A 54 -1.83 -15.58 1.03
N LEU A 55 -2.58 -15.79 2.12
CA LEU A 55 -2.73 -14.80 3.19
C LEU A 55 -1.37 -14.47 3.81
N ALA A 56 -0.53 -15.46 4.12
CA ALA A 56 0.80 -15.24 4.64
C ALA A 56 1.67 -14.41 3.67
N VAL A 57 1.54 -14.59 2.35
CA VAL A 57 2.20 -13.75 1.34
C VAL A 57 1.68 -12.31 1.39
N ILE A 58 0.37 -12.11 1.48
CA ILE A 58 -0.25 -10.77 1.58
C ILE A 58 0.26 -10.05 2.83
N PHE A 59 0.19 -10.69 4.00
CA PHE A 59 0.62 -10.14 5.27
C PHE A 59 2.14 -9.96 5.36
N GLY A 60 2.91 -10.89 4.77
CA GLY A 60 4.35 -10.73 4.59
C GLY A 60 4.67 -9.49 3.76
N GLY A 61 3.91 -9.26 2.68
CA GLY A 61 3.97 -8.03 1.90
C GLY A 61 3.73 -6.77 2.73
N TYR A 62 2.75 -6.78 3.64
CA TYR A 62 2.52 -5.65 4.55
C TYR A 62 3.69 -5.40 5.51
N ALA A 63 4.28 -6.46 6.06
CA ALA A 63 5.46 -6.35 6.91
C ALA A 63 6.66 -5.78 6.13
N ILE A 64 6.84 -6.22 4.88
CA ILE A 64 7.86 -5.67 3.97
C ILE A 64 7.58 -4.19 3.69
N SER A 65 6.31 -3.79 3.46
CA SER A 65 5.91 -2.40 3.20
C SER A 65 6.31 -1.43 4.32
N LEU A 66 6.48 -1.90 5.56
CA LEU A 66 6.94 -1.04 6.66
C LEU A 66 8.36 -0.50 6.44
N ARG A 67 9.23 -1.30 5.80
CA ARG A 67 10.62 -0.92 5.46
C ARG A 67 10.80 -0.55 3.98
N HIS A 68 10.12 -1.25 3.08
CA HIS A 68 10.22 -1.11 1.62
C HIS A 68 8.81 -1.01 1.01
N GLU A 69 8.26 0.20 1.02
CA GLU A 69 6.87 0.47 0.64
C GLU A 69 6.52 -0.03 -0.77
N ARG A 70 7.42 0.12 -1.76
CA ARG A 70 7.22 -0.39 -3.14
C ARG A 70 7.16 -1.90 -3.19
N ALA A 71 8.22 -2.55 -2.71
CA ALA A 71 8.36 -3.99 -2.79
C ALA A 71 7.23 -4.69 -2.03
N GLY A 72 6.92 -4.22 -0.83
CA GLY A 72 5.82 -4.76 -0.02
C GLY A 72 4.45 -4.54 -0.65
N ALA A 73 4.20 -3.37 -1.26
CA ALA A 73 2.94 -3.09 -1.94
C ALA A 73 2.72 -3.99 -3.16
N VAL A 74 3.77 -4.21 -3.96
CA VAL A 74 3.71 -5.11 -5.12
C VAL A 74 3.50 -6.56 -4.67
N VAL A 75 4.27 -7.03 -3.68
CA VAL A 75 4.14 -8.40 -3.15
C VAL A 75 2.74 -8.65 -2.59
N SER A 76 2.20 -7.71 -1.81
CA SER A 76 0.85 -7.84 -1.26
C SER A 76 -0.24 -7.77 -2.32
N LEU A 77 -0.12 -6.91 -3.34
CA LEU A 77 -1.07 -6.90 -4.47
C LEU A 77 -1.05 -8.19 -5.28
N LEU A 78 0.14 -8.74 -5.55
CA LEU A 78 0.28 -10.03 -6.21
C LEU A 78 -0.33 -11.15 -5.37
N GLY A 79 -0.12 -11.12 -4.05
CA GLY A 79 -0.74 -12.04 -3.11
C GLY A 79 -2.27 -11.95 -3.14
N VAL A 80 -2.84 -10.74 -3.14
CA VAL A 80 -4.30 -10.52 -3.25
C VAL A 80 -4.82 -11.04 -4.58
N ALA A 81 -4.16 -10.72 -5.70
CA ALA A 81 -4.58 -11.20 -7.01
C ALA A 81 -4.56 -12.74 -7.08
N ALA A 82 -3.49 -13.37 -6.59
CA ALA A 82 -3.37 -14.81 -6.52
C ALA A 82 -4.44 -15.43 -5.60
N PHE A 83 -4.75 -14.79 -4.46
CA PHE A 83 -5.83 -15.20 -3.56
C PHE A 83 -7.20 -15.20 -4.25
N PHE A 84 -7.51 -14.14 -5.01
CA PHE A 84 -8.76 -14.07 -5.77
C PHE A 84 -8.84 -15.16 -6.84
N VAL A 85 -7.77 -15.38 -7.60
CA VAL A 85 -7.70 -16.42 -8.63
C VAL A 85 -7.84 -17.81 -8.02
N ALA A 86 -7.05 -18.13 -6.99
CA ALA A 86 -7.11 -19.41 -6.29
C ALA A 86 -8.51 -19.67 -5.71
N THR A 87 -9.12 -18.67 -5.06
CA THR A 87 -10.46 -18.80 -4.48
C THR A 87 -11.52 -19.06 -5.56
N ARG A 88 -11.43 -18.39 -6.71
CA ARG A 88 -12.35 -18.61 -7.84
C ARG A 88 -12.19 -19.98 -8.47
N VAL A 89 -10.96 -20.45 -8.63
CA VAL A 89 -10.66 -21.74 -9.26
C VAL A 89 -11.01 -22.90 -8.33
N GLU A 90 -10.55 -22.85 -7.08
CA GLU A 90 -10.65 -23.97 -6.13
C GLU A 90 -12.01 -24.07 -5.46
N LEU A 91 -12.63 -22.95 -5.07
CA LEU A 91 -13.90 -22.98 -4.35
C LEU A 91 -15.11 -22.78 -5.25
N GLN A 92 -14.95 -22.30 -6.49
CA GLN A 92 -16.07 -21.93 -7.39
C GLN A 92 -17.05 -20.92 -6.79
N VAL A 93 -16.72 -20.33 -5.63
CA VAL A 93 -17.56 -19.38 -4.90
C VAL A 93 -17.20 -17.97 -5.38
N ALA A 94 -18.21 -17.10 -5.46
CA ALA A 94 -17.99 -15.70 -5.72
C ALA A 94 -17.14 -15.09 -4.60
N THR A 95 -15.98 -14.54 -4.95
CA THR A 95 -15.11 -13.86 -3.99
C THR A 95 -15.89 -12.70 -3.35
N GLN A 96 -15.99 -12.71 -2.02
CA GLN A 96 -16.71 -11.66 -1.32
C GLN A 96 -16.04 -10.30 -1.57
N PRO A 97 -16.83 -9.22 -1.76
CA PRO A 97 -16.27 -7.89 -1.98
C PRO A 97 -15.42 -7.40 -0.80
N ALA A 98 -15.64 -7.95 0.41
CA ALA A 98 -14.83 -7.69 1.59
C ALA A 98 -13.33 -8.00 1.35
N PHE A 99 -12.99 -8.97 0.50
CA PHE A 99 -11.58 -9.29 0.21
C PHE A 99 -10.86 -8.20 -0.58
N ALA A 100 -11.60 -7.31 -1.27
CA ALA A 100 -10.99 -6.16 -1.93
C ALA A 100 -10.37 -5.18 -0.92
N LEU A 101 -10.79 -5.21 0.35
CA LEU A 101 -10.22 -4.38 1.42
C LEU A 101 -8.75 -4.73 1.70
N PHE A 102 -8.30 -5.96 1.40
CA PHE A 102 -6.88 -6.33 1.49
C PHE A 102 -6.01 -5.64 0.43
N ALA A 103 -6.59 -5.12 -0.66
CA ALA A 103 -5.87 -4.30 -1.62
C ALA A 103 -5.73 -2.84 -1.16
N LEU A 104 -6.46 -2.41 -0.13
CA LEU A 104 -6.50 -1.02 0.30
C LEU A 104 -5.13 -0.50 0.80
N PRO A 105 -4.42 -1.19 1.71
CA PRO A 105 -3.11 -0.72 2.16
C PRO A 105 -2.07 -0.56 1.04
N PRO A 106 -1.84 -1.56 0.14
CA PRO A 106 -0.84 -1.42 -0.90
C PRO A 106 -1.21 -0.36 -1.95
N VAL A 107 -2.50 -0.16 -2.24
CA VAL A 107 -2.96 0.93 -3.11
C VAL A 107 -2.64 2.28 -2.48
N LEU A 108 -2.89 2.47 -1.18
CA LEU A 108 -2.54 3.70 -0.47
C LEU A 108 -1.03 3.98 -0.50
N PHE A 109 -0.20 2.94 -0.36
CA PHE A 109 1.25 3.08 -0.49
C PHE A 109 1.68 3.52 -1.90
N LEU A 110 1.11 2.94 -2.95
CA LEU A 110 1.40 3.33 -4.33
C LEU A 110 0.96 4.77 -4.63
N ILE A 111 -0.23 5.18 -4.16
CA ILE A 111 -0.73 6.55 -4.32
C ILE A 111 0.21 7.54 -3.63
N SER A 112 0.62 7.24 -2.39
CA SER A 112 1.53 8.12 -1.64
C SER A 112 2.86 8.34 -2.37
N GLN A 113 3.36 7.32 -3.06
CA GLN A 113 4.61 7.44 -3.82
C GLN A 113 4.46 8.24 -5.10
N ARG A 114 3.35 8.10 -5.82
CA ARG A 114 3.09 8.91 -7.02
C ARG A 114 2.98 10.39 -6.69
N LEU A 115 2.37 10.72 -5.55
CA LEU A 115 2.33 12.08 -5.03
C LEU A 115 3.73 12.62 -4.71
N ALA A 116 4.58 11.82 -4.06
CA ALA A 116 5.96 12.20 -3.76
C ALA A 116 6.82 12.43 -5.02
N GLU A 117 6.64 11.61 -6.07
CA GLU A 117 7.33 11.78 -7.35
C GLU A 117 6.96 13.10 -8.03
N HIS A 118 5.67 13.46 -8.04
CA HIS A 118 5.19 14.70 -8.67
C HIS A 118 5.75 15.96 -8.00
N GLU A 119 5.82 15.99 -6.67
CA GLU A 119 6.40 17.11 -5.92
C GLU A 119 7.90 17.28 -6.22
N SER A 120 8.63 16.17 -6.42
CA SER A 120 10.06 16.22 -6.75
C SER A 120 10.35 16.79 -8.14
N HIS A 121 9.47 16.57 -9.13
CA HIS A 121 9.60 17.15 -10.46
C HIS A 121 9.26 18.65 -10.49
N ALA A 122 8.23 19.06 -9.75
CA ALA A 122 7.84 20.47 -9.66
C ALA A 122 8.90 21.35 -8.96
N ALA A 123 9.71 20.76 -8.07
CA ALA A 123 10.78 21.49 -7.36
C ALA A 123 12.05 21.71 -8.21
N VAL A 124 12.22 21.00 -9.32
CA VAL A 124 13.43 21.05 -10.17
C VAL A 124 13.27 22.00 -11.35
N GLU A 125 12.04 22.41 -11.69
CA GLU A 125 11.80 23.38 -12.75
C GLU A 125 12.27 24.78 -12.28
N PRO A 126 13.34 25.35 -12.87
CA PRO A 126 13.83 26.67 -12.48
C PRO A 126 12.73 27.71 -12.79
N PRO A 127 12.61 28.78 -11.99
CA PRO A 127 11.62 29.83 -12.24
C PRO A 127 11.84 30.34 -13.66
N ALA A 128 10.80 30.22 -14.49
CA ALA A 128 10.80 30.67 -15.86
C ALA A 128 11.48 32.06 -15.91
N GLU A 129 12.61 32.11 -16.60
CA GLU A 129 13.42 33.31 -16.78
C GLU A 129 12.47 34.42 -17.23
N GLY A 130 12.33 35.46 -16.40
CA GLY A 130 11.40 36.55 -16.66
C GLY A 130 11.69 37.17 -18.04
N PRO A 131 10.67 37.77 -18.70
CA PRO A 131 10.85 38.34 -20.03
C PRO A 131 12.06 39.28 -20.05
N PRO A 132 12.93 39.20 -21.09
CA PRO A 132 14.17 39.95 -21.15
C PRO A 132 13.88 41.44 -20.97
N ALA A 133 14.67 42.10 -20.12
CA ALA A 133 14.53 43.52 -19.83
C ALA A 133 14.56 44.32 -21.14
N PRO A 134 13.66 45.31 -21.32
CA PRO A 134 13.60 46.09 -22.54
C PRO A 134 14.95 46.81 -22.77
N PRO A 135 15.42 46.92 -24.02
CA PRO A 135 16.68 47.58 -24.32
C PRO A 135 16.63 49.03 -23.84
N ALA A 136 17.68 49.45 -23.13
CA ALA A 136 17.84 50.83 -22.70
C ALA A 136 17.86 51.73 -23.93
N ALA A 137 16.94 52.68 -23.99
CA ALA A 137 16.92 53.69 -25.03
C ALA A 137 18.08 54.68 -24.79
N GLU A 138 19.01 54.75 -25.74
CA GLU A 138 20.02 55.82 -25.86
C GLU A 138 19.45 57.04 -26.58
#